data_AF-A0A8T5TKM8-F1
#
_entry.id   AF-A0A8T5TKM8-F1
#
_cell.length_a   1.000
_cell.length_b   1.000
_cell.length_c   1.000
_cell.angle_alpha   90.00
_cell.angle_beta   90.00
_cell.angle_gamma   90.00
#
_symmetry.space_group_name_H-M   'P 1'
#
loop_
_entity.id
_entity.type
_entity.pdbx_description
1 polymer ?
#
loop_
_entity_poly.entity_id
_entity_poly.type
_entity_poly.pdbx_seq_one_letter_code
_entity_poly.pdbx_strand_id
1 'polypeptide(L)'
;MKNKNKVSTKILIVLIFGSLTSLGIFLNPSFASPGQVLKTAAPKNILIYTEYTDDSNGGELENTIDAINQSYGNFTYGFLTDYTNLTAQLSGYDILLIPEQENGDVNTFKTIGLNWTDPLKSFINGGGTVIILDYSGGSYHIYNSSGLMLIMGELECTGENTTLINQNSPLANNVNGNFTLSDGSIYFETNETTSVVEYDSNPVVIHKRRGKGHMVLMGIDFYEIVNETATILGNAVALNPGSGIPGYDLNVFIGLSIFSIGITLIILKKKFKIKK
;
A
#
# COMPACT_ATOMS: atom_id res chain seq x y z
N MET A 1 8.46 -76.18 26.88
CA MET A 1 8.05 -76.07 25.47
C MET A 1 6.83 -75.16 25.38
N LYS A 2 6.91 -74.09 24.57
CA LYS A 2 5.82 -73.30 23.92
C LYS A 2 4.60 -72.91 24.78
N ASN A 3 4.07 -71.69 24.82
CA ASN A 3 4.20 -70.44 24.08
C ASN A 3 3.09 -69.50 24.65
N LYS A 4 3.16 -68.20 24.33
CA LYS A 4 2.09 -67.18 24.35
C LYS A 4 1.94 -66.30 25.60
N ASN A 5 2.88 -65.36 25.78
CA ASN A 5 2.54 -64.05 26.35
C ASN A 5 2.13 -63.10 25.21
N LYS A 6 0.82 -62.89 25.08
CA LYS A 6 0.20 -61.94 24.15
C LYS A 6 0.25 -60.56 24.80
N VAL A 7 1.28 -59.76 24.52
CA VAL A 7 1.33 -58.36 24.94
C VAL A 7 0.37 -57.57 24.04
N SER A 8 -0.77 -57.18 24.61
CA SER A 8 -1.70 -56.23 24.01
C SER A 8 -1.07 -54.84 24.08
N THR A 9 -0.55 -54.35 22.96
CA THR A 9 -0.19 -52.94 22.79
C THR A 9 -1.48 -52.15 22.66
N LYS A 10 -2.05 -51.72 23.80
CA LYS A 10 -3.01 -50.62 23.82
C LYS A 10 -2.25 -49.35 23.43
N ILE A 11 -2.35 -48.96 22.15
CA ILE A 11 -1.97 -47.62 21.72
C ILE A 11 -2.99 -46.69 22.37
N LEU A 12 -2.57 -46.03 23.45
CA LEU A 12 -3.25 -44.89 24.01
C LEU A 12 -3.04 -43.74 23.01
N ILE A 13 -3.97 -43.57 22.08
CA ILE A 13 -4.12 -42.31 21.35
C ILE A 13 -4.63 -41.30 22.38
N VAL A 14 -3.71 -40.59 23.02
CA VAL A 14 -4.05 -39.33 23.68
C VAL A 14 -4.32 -38.33 22.56
N LEU A 15 -5.58 -38.31 22.09
CA LEU A 15 -6.11 -37.12 21.46
C LEU A 15 -6.06 -36.03 22.52
N ILE A 16 -5.10 -35.12 22.40
CA ILE A 16 -5.14 -33.85 23.11
C ILE A 16 -6.33 -33.08 22.51
N PHE A 17 -7.53 -33.37 23.01
CA PHE A 17 -8.63 -32.40 23.03
C PHE A 17 -8.29 -31.39 24.14
N GLY A 18 -7.25 -30.59 23.87
CA GLY A 18 -7.03 -29.33 24.55
C GLY A 18 -8.08 -28.36 24.02
N SER A 19 -9.13 -28.18 24.82
CA SER A 19 -10.19 -27.18 24.72
C SER A 19 -9.86 -25.98 23.79
N LEU A 20 -10.37 -26.04 22.55
CA LEU A 20 -10.66 -24.85 21.76
C LEU A 20 -12.05 -24.31 22.16
N THR A 21 -12.30 -24.12 23.46
CA THR A 21 -13.46 -23.37 23.96
C THR A 21 -13.02 -21.93 24.22
N SER A 22 -12.65 -21.27 23.13
CA SER A 22 -12.60 -19.82 22.99
C SER A 22 -12.73 -19.48 21.51
N LEU A 23 -13.66 -20.14 20.82
CA LEU A 23 -14.26 -19.58 19.61
C LEU A 23 -15.32 -18.57 20.08
N GLY A 24 -14.84 -17.51 20.74
CA GLY A 24 -15.64 -16.35 21.05
C GLY A 24 -15.95 -15.65 19.74
N ILE A 25 -17.12 -15.98 19.19
CA ILE A 25 -18.05 -15.04 18.58
C ILE A 25 -17.31 -13.88 17.89
N PHE A 26 -16.97 -14.06 16.61
CA PHE A 26 -16.93 -12.91 15.73
C PHE A 26 -18.35 -12.36 15.74
N LEU A 27 -18.56 -11.32 16.55
CA LEU A 27 -19.70 -10.45 16.40
C LEU A 27 -19.72 -10.05 14.93
N ASN A 28 -20.85 -10.32 14.28
CA ASN A 28 -21.25 -9.71 13.03
C ASN A 28 -20.62 -8.31 12.94
N PRO A 29 -19.91 -7.93 11.87
CA PRO A 29 -19.87 -6.52 11.55
C PRO A 29 -21.35 -6.14 11.43
N SER A 30 -21.82 -5.31 12.36
CA SER A 30 -23.17 -4.79 12.29
C SER A 30 -23.30 -4.19 10.89
N PHE A 31 -24.12 -4.81 10.04
CA PHE A 31 -24.66 -4.10 8.90
C PHE A 31 -25.32 -2.88 9.52
N ALA A 32 -24.71 -1.71 9.28
CA ALA A 32 -25.26 -0.45 9.74
C ALA A 32 -26.73 -0.44 9.30
N SER A 33 -27.62 -0.22 10.25
CA SER A 33 -29.03 -0.01 9.93
C SER A 33 -29.11 1.07 8.87
N PRO A 34 -29.93 0.92 7.81
CA PRO A 34 -30.23 2.02 6.91
C PRO A 34 -30.68 3.22 7.77
N GLY A 35 -29.90 4.30 7.77
CA GLY A 35 -30.20 5.51 8.53
C GLY A 35 -29.27 5.86 9.70
N GLN A 36 -28.21 5.08 10.00
CA GLN A 36 -27.10 5.65 10.77
C GLN A 36 -26.22 6.48 9.83
N VAL A 37 -26.29 7.81 9.95
CA VAL A 37 -25.27 8.72 9.43
C VAL A 37 -23.96 8.27 10.07
N LEU A 38 -23.15 7.54 9.31
CA LEU A 38 -21.78 7.22 9.70
C LEU A 38 -21.17 8.55 10.13
N LYS A 39 -20.72 8.62 11.39
CA LYS A 39 -19.89 9.73 11.86
C LYS A 39 -18.82 9.91 10.78
N THR A 40 -18.90 11.01 10.02
CA THR A 40 -17.98 11.25 8.92
C THR A 40 -16.58 11.10 9.50
N ALA A 41 -15.73 10.30 8.84
CA ALA A 41 -14.34 10.17 9.27
C ALA A 41 -13.78 11.59 9.44
N ALA A 42 -12.90 11.80 10.43
CA ALA A 42 -12.27 13.10 10.58
C ALA A 42 -11.64 13.52 9.24
N PRO A 43 -11.67 14.81 8.87
CA PRO A 43 -11.05 15.26 7.64
C PRO A 43 -9.58 14.85 7.61
N LYS A 44 -9.08 14.43 6.45
CA LYS A 44 -7.66 14.13 6.27
C LYS A 44 -6.89 15.43 6.13
N ASN A 45 -5.73 15.52 6.75
CA ASN A 45 -4.82 16.65 6.56
C ASN A 45 -3.74 16.25 5.54
N ILE A 46 -3.64 16.98 4.44
CA ILE A 46 -2.71 16.72 3.34
C ILE A 46 -1.62 17.81 3.29
N LEU A 47 -0.36 17.43 3.42
CA LEU A 47 0.75 18.30 3.08
C LEU A 47 1.06 18.10 1.60
N ILE A 48 0.96 19.15 0.80
CA ILE A 48 1.20 19.09 -0.65
C ILE A 48 2.56 19.72 -0.95
N TYR A 49 3.47 18.98 -1.57
CA TYR A 49 4.77 19.49 -1.99
C TYR A 49 4.69 20.13 -3.37
N THR A 50 5.03 21.42 -3.49
CA THR A 50 4.79 22.21 -4.72
C THR A 50 5.99 23.03 -5.17
N GLU A 51 7.21 22.71 -4.71
CA GLU A 51 8.39 23.52 -5.04
C GLU A 51 8.72 23.52 -6.55
N TYR A 52 8.37 22.44 -7.26
CA TYR A 52 8.62 22.29 -8.69
C TYR A 52 7.38 21.91 -9.51
N THR A 53 6.19 21.94 -8.92
CA THR A 53 4.91 21.70 -9.61
C THR A 53 4.52 22.89 -10.48
N ASP A 54 3.78 22.67 -11.57
CA ASP A 54 3.02 23.75 -12.20
C ASP A 54 1.80 24.14 -11.33
N ASP A 55 1.93 25.27 -10.65
CA ASP A 55 0.88 25.88 -9.83
C ASP A 55 0.13 26.99 -10.56
N SER A 56 0.23 27.04 -11.90
CA SER A 56 -0.53 27.98 -12.72
C SER A 56 -2.05 27.77 -12.57
N ASN A 57 -2.81 28.85 -12.73
CA ASN A 57 -4.26 28.80 -12.60
C ASN A 57 -4.88 27.96 -13.73
N GLY A 58 -5.61 26.90 -13.37
CA GLY A 58 -6.11 25.88 -14.29
C GLY A 58 -5.07 24.80 -14.65
N GLY A 59 -3.92 24.78 -13.97
CA GLY A 59 -2.87 23.78 -14.13
C GLY A 59 -3.14 22.48 -13.36
N GLU A 60 -2.18 21.57 -13.42
CA GLU A 60 -2.26 20.21 -12.87
C GLU A 60 -2.46 20.15 -11.36
N LEU A 61 -1.90 21.11 -10.62
CA LEU A 61 -2.12 21.20 -9.18
C LEU A 61 -3.60 21.42 -8.84
N GLU A 62 -4.28 22.32 -9.57
CA GLU A 62 -5.70 22.59 -9.39
C GLU A 62 -6.53 21.34 -9.73
N ASN A 63 -6.24 20.70 -10.86
CA ASN A 63 -6.89 19.47 -11.27
C ASN A 63 -6.67 18.31 -10.29
N THR A 64 -5.47 18.18 -9.72
CA THR A 64 -5.16 17.19 -8.69
C THR A 64 -6.02 17.39 -7.45
N ILE A 65 -6.14 18.64 -6.98
CA ILE A 65 -6.97 18.99 -5.81
C ILE A 65 -8.44 18.75 -6.12
N ASP A 66 -8.91 19.11 -7.31
CA ASP A 66 -10.28 18.90 -7.76
C ASP A 66 -10.61 17.42 -7.89
N ALA A 67 -9.69 16.59 -8.38
CA ALA A 67 -9.84 15.15 -8.43
C ALA A 67 -10.02 14.54 -7.03
N ILE A 68 -9.27 15.01 -6.03
CA ILE A 68 -9.44 14.60 -4.62
C ILE A 68 -10.77 15.10 -4.07
N ASN A 69 -11.18 16.33 -4.39
CA ASN A 69 -12.45 16.90 -3.96
C ASN A 69 -13.64 16.12 -4.52
N GLN A 70 -13.59 15.74 -5.81
CA GLN A 70 -14.62 14.94 -6.47
C GLN A 70 -14.73 13.53 -5.87
N SER A 71 -13.62 12.88 -5.56
CA SER A 71 -13.57 11.46 -5.19
C SER A 71 -13.61 11.20 -3.68
N TYR A 72 -13.14 12.15 -2.86
CA TYR A 72 -13.03 12.01 -1.40
C TYR A 72 -13.73 13.14 -0.63
N GLY A 73 -13.51 14.40 -1.01
CA GLY A 73 -14.26 15.58 -0.56
C GLY A 73 -14.07 16.07 0.89
N ASN A 74 -13.55 15.26 1.81
CA ASN A 74 -13.42 15.65 3.24
C ASN A 74 -11.96 15.75 3.71
N PHE A 75 -11.26 16.81 3.31
CA PHE A 75 -9.86 17.04 3.64
C PHE A 75 -9.55 18.52 3.86
N THR A 76 -8.42 18.79 4.49
CA THR A 76 -7.76 20.10 4.49
C THR A 76 -6.34 19.93 3.98
N TYR A 77 -5.71 21.00 3.50
CA TYR A 77 -4.34 20.93 3.01
C TYR A 77 -3.53 22.17 3.35
N GLY A 78 -2.22 21.99 3.32
CA GLY A 78 -1.22 23.05 3.37
C GLY A 78 -0.09 22.74 2.40
N PHE A 79 0.74 23.74 2.09
CA PHE A 79 1.81 23.63 1.11
C PHE A 79 3.17 23.51 1.77
N LEU A 80 4.00 22.62 1.22
CA LEU A 80 5.44 22.55 1.42
C LEU A 80 6.11 23.07 0.15
N THR A 81 6.63 24.29 0.20
CA THR A 81 7.24 24.96 -0.97
C THR A 81 8.78 24.91 -0.96
N ASP A 82 9.37 24.23 0.02
CA ASP A 82 10.82 24.06 0.19
C ASP A 82 11.08 22.71 0.86
N TYR A 83 11.72 21.80 0.13
CA TYR A 83 11.93 20.44 0.59
C TYR A 83 12.74 20.34 1.89
N THR A 84 13.56 21.34 2.21
CA THR A 84 14.37 21.34 3.44
C THR A 84 13.51 21.47 4.69
N ASN A 85 12.26 21.92 4.56
CA ASN A 85 11.33 22.12 5.66
C ASN A 85 10.44 20.90 5.99
N LEU A 86 10.56 19.78 5.25
CA LEU A 86 9.66 18.63 5.40
C LEU A 86 9.52 18.19 6.87
N THR A 87 10.64 17.97 7.58
CA THR A 87 10.60 17.48 8.98
C THR A 87 9.83 18.41 9.91
N ALA A 88 9.94 19.73 9.72
CA ALA A 88 9.29 20.71 10.55
C ALA A 88 7.79 20.85 10.24
N GLN A 89 7.39 20.59 8.99
CA GLN A 89 6.01 20.78 8.54
C GLN A 89 5.18 19.50 8.50
N LEU A 90 5.80 18.33 8.40
CA LEU A 90 5.10 17.05 8.25
C LEU A 90 4.26 16.66 9.49
N SER A 91 4.56 17.24 10.66
CA SER A 91 3.80 16.99 11.88
C SER A 91 2.37 17.52 11.78
N GLY A 92 1.38 16.68 12.06
CA GLY A 92 -0.04 17.06 12.04
C GLY A 92 -0.77 16.75 10.73
N TYR A 93 -0.04 16.28 9.71
CA TYR A 93 -0.60 15.78 8.47
C TYR A 93 -0.73 14.25 8.48
N ASP A 94 -1.74 13.74 7.79
CA ASP A 94 -1.96 12.31 7.58
C ASP A 94 -1.30 11.82 6.29
N ILE A 95 -1.17 12.73 5.31
CA ILE A 95 -0.74 12.45 3.95
C ILE A 95 0.32 13.47 3.54
N LEU A 96 1.37 12.98 2.86
CA LEU A 96 2.23 13.80 2.02
C LEU A 96 1.86 13.49 0.57
N LEU A 97 1.33 14.48 -0.14
CA LEU A 97 1.04 14.42 -1.57
C LEU A 97 2.14 15.17 -2.31
N ILE A 98 2.72 14.52 -3.30
CA ILE A 98 3.67 15.11 -4.24
C ILE A 98 3.01 15.00 -5.61
N PRO A 99 2.34 16.07 -6.08
CA PRO A 99 1.88 16.16 -7.46
C PRO A 99 3.07 16.06 -8.43
N GLU A 100 2.79 16.04 -9.73
CA GLU A 100 3.86 16.10 -10.72
C GLU A 100 4.77 17.33 -10.47
N GLN A 101 6.05 17.18 -10.83
CA GLN A 101 7.09 18.18 -10.57
C GLN A 101 7.75 18.58 -11.90
N GLU A 102 7.02 19.28 -12.77
CA GLU A 102 7.45 19.66 -14.12
C GLU A 102 8.75 20.47 -14.17
N ASN A 103 9.04 21.26 -13.13
CA ASN A 103 10.14 22.23 -13.13
C ASN A 103 11.43 21.74 -12.46
N GLY A 104 11.45 20.49 -11.99
CA GLY A 104 12.61 19.88 -11.36
C GLY A 104 13.37 18.96 -12.32
N ASP A 105 14.52 18.46 -11.87
CA ASP A 105 15.29 17.47 -12.61
C ASP A 105 15.59 16.22 -11.76
N VAL A 106 16.02 15.16 -12.43
CA VAL A 106 16.39 13.88 -11.80
C VAL A 106 17.38 14.06 -10.64
N ASN A 107 18.35 14.96 -10.74
CA ASN A 107 19.35 15.16 -9.68
C ASN A 107 18.75 15.87 -8.47
N THR A 108 17.83 16.80 -8.72
CA THR A 108 17.03 17.51 -7.72
C THR A 108 16.17 16.52 -6.96
N PHE A 109 15.39 15.68 -7.65
CA PHE A 109 14.53 14.67 -7.00
C PHE A 109 15.32 13.60 -6.25
N LYS A 110 16.50 13.22 -6.74
CA LYS A 110 17.42 12.35 -5.99
C LYS A 110 17.92 13.03 -4.71
N THR A 111 18.27 14.30 -4.77
CA THR A 111 18.72 15.10 -3.62
C THR A 111 17.61 15.23 -2.58
N ILE A 112 16.39 15.52 -3.01
CA ILE A 112 15.20 15.57 -2.16
C ILE A 112 14.98 14.21 -1.50
N GLY A 113 14.92 13.12 -2.27
CA GLY A 113 14.73 11.77 -1.75
C GLY A 113 15.77 11.36 -0.73
N LEU A 114 17.06 11.71 -0.93
CA LEU A 114 18.12 11.48 0.05
C LEU A 114 17.86 12.26 1.35
N ASN A 115 17.53 13.56 1.27
CA ASN A 115 17.22 14.38 2.45
C ASN A 115 15.96 13.89 3.19
N TRP A 116 15.01 13.32 2.46
CA TRP A 116 13.72 12.85 2.98
C TRP A 116 13.75 11.40 3.47
N THR A 117 14.89 10.71 3.38
CA THR A 117 15.04 9.30 3.77
C THR A 117 14.46 9.00 5.15
N ASP A 118 14.93 9.72 6.19
CA ASP A 118 14.52 9.46 7.57
C ASP A 118 13.11 10.01 7.88
N PRO A 119 12.75 11.26 7.48
CA PRO A 119 11.41 11.78 7.66
C PRO A 119 10.32 10.89 7.05
N LEU A 120 10.48 10.45 5.79
CA LEU A 120 9.46 9.61 5.13
C LEU A 120 9.37 8.23 5.78
N LYS A 121 10.49 7.59 6.11
CA LYS A 121 10.47 6.30 6.83
C LYS A 121 9.78 6.43 8.18
N SER A 122 10.05 7.49 8.93
CA SER A 122 9.40 7.75 10.22
C SER A 122 7.89 7.96 10.04
N PHE A 123 7.51 8.81 9.10
CA PHE A 123 6.12 9.13 8.78
C PHE A 123 5.31 7.90 8.38
N ILE A 124 5.82 7.11 7.42
CA ILE A 124 5.19 5.88 6.96
C ILE A 124 5.13 4.85 8.10
N ASN A 125 6.19 4.67 8.89
CA ASN A 125 6.13 3.76 10.04
C ASN A 125 5.09 4.20 11.09
N GLY A 126 4.89 5.51 11.24
CA GLY A 126 3.89 6.13 12.11
C GLY A 126 2.44 5.95 11.62
N GLY A 127 2.23 5.57 10.36
CA GLY A 127 0.91 5.41 9.75
C GLY A 127 0.58 6.42 8.66
N GLY A 128 1.49 7.34 8.35
CA GLY A 128 1.31 8.31 7.28
C GLY A 128 1.25 7.65 5.90
N THR A 129 0.63 8.35 4.96
CA THR A 129 0.56 7.95 3.54
C THR A 129 1.38 8.90 2.70
N VAL A 130 2.26 8.38 1.85
CA VAL A 130 2.96 9.16 0.83
C VAL A 130 2.36 8.81 -0.52
N ILE A 131 2.02 9.82 -1.31
CA ILE A 131 1.47 9.69 -2.66
C ILE A 131 2.36 10.51 -3.58
N ILE A 132 2.92 9.88 -4.61
CA ILE A 132 3.66 10.55 -5.69
C ILE A 132 2.86 10.37 -6.98
N LEU A 133 2.58 11.50 -7.63
CA LEU A 133 2.13 11.60 -8.99
C LEU A 133 3.34 11.91 -9.87
N ASP A 134 3.39 11.35 -11.08
CA ASP A 134 4.54 11.50 -11.95
C ASP A 134 4.18 11.38 -13.42
N TYR A 135 4.86 12.18 -14.23
CA TYR A 135 4.84 12.22 -15.68
C TYR A 135 6.09 12.99 -16.11
N SER A 136 6.88 12.48 -17.05
CA SER A 136 8.02 13.14 -17.70
C SER A 136 9.10 13.90 -16.87
N GLY A 137 9.02 13.97 -15.52
CA GLY A 137 9.94 14.70 -14.65
C GLY A 137 10.76 13.79 -13.72
N GLY A 138 10.29 12.56 -13.47
CA GLY A 138 10.98 11.58 -12.66
C GLY A 138 10.85 11.84 -11.15
N SER A 139 9.70 12.35 -10.71
CA SER A 139 9.35 12.54 -9.29
C SER A 139 9.48 11.24 -8.49
N TYR A 140 9.30 10.08 -9.13
CA TYR A 140 9.54 8.74 -8.56
C TYR A 140 10.96 8.58 -8.01
N HIS A 141 11.94 9.36 -8.48
CA HIS A 141 13.30 9.34 -7.94
C HIS A 141 13.35 9.69 -6.45
N ILE A 142 12.37 10.42 -5.92
CA ILE A 142 12.22 10.66 -4.48
C ILE A 142 12.04 9.32 -3.73
N TYR A 143 11.21 8.40 -4.25
CA TYR A 143 11.06 7.06 -3.65
C TYR A 143 12.30 6.20 -3.80
N ASN A 144 12.98 6.26 -4.95
CA ASN A 144 14.22 5.51 -5.17
C ASN A 144 15.31 5.94 -4.19
N SER A 145 15.59 7.24 -4.13
CA SER A 145 16.68 7.78 -3.32
C SER A 145 16.40 7.70 -1.81
N SER A 146 15.13 7.71 -1.39
CA SER A 146 14.77 7.46 0.01
C SER A 146 14.78 5.96 0.39
N GLY A 147 14.92 5.06 -0.59
CA GLY A 147 14.91 3.62 -0.39
C GLY A 147 13.52 3.08 0.02
N LEU A 148 12.47 3.66 -0.53
CA LEU A 148 11.08 3.27 -0.29
C LEU A 148 10.51 2.38 -1.40
N MET A 149 10.84 2.68 -2.66
CA MET A 149 10.55 1.84 -3.82
C MET A 149 11.79 1.71 -4.72
N LEU A 150 11.75 0.76 -5.66
CA LEU A 150 12.75 0.62 -6.72
C LEU A 150 12.08 0.67 -8.09
N ILE A 151 12.14 1.83 -8.73
CA ILE A 151 11.69 2.07 -10.11
C ILE A 151 12.92 2.23 -10.99
N MET A 152 12.98 1.53 -12.11
CA MET A 152 14.14 1.48 -13.00
C MET A 152 14.03 2.46 -14.16
N GLY A 153 12.80 2.78 -14.56
CA GLY A 153 12.49 3.67 -15.66
C GLY A 153 11.00 3.91 -15.76
N GLU A 154 10.63 4.72 -16.75
CA GLU A 154 9.27 5.07 -17.08
C GLU A 154 9.13 5.25 -18.59
N LEU A 155 7.93 5.00 -19.11
CA LEU A 155 7.60 5.26 -20.50
C LEU A 155 6.17 5.76 -20.61
N GLU A 156 5.94 6.65 -21.59
CA GLU A 156 4.64 7.21 -21.89
C GLU A 156 3.63 6.12 -22.32
N CYS A 157 2.39 6.27 -21.85
CA CYS A 157 1.25 5.45 -22.25
C CYS A 157 -0.07 6.26 -22.28
N THR A 158 0.05 7.55 -22.62
CA THR A 158 -1.09 8.43 -22.90
C THR A 158 -2.08 7.80 -23.88
N GLY A 159 -3.37 7.86 -23.56
CA GLY A 159 -4.45 7.34 -24.41
C GLY A 159 -4.56 5.81 -24.46
N GLU A 160 -3.70 5.09 -23.74
CA GLU A 160 -3.72 3.63 -23.73
C GLU A 160 -4.78 3.06 -22.76
N ASN A 161 -5.28 1.87 -23.08
CA ASN A 161 -6.22 1.18 -22.19
C ASN A 161 -5.49 0.35 -21.14
N THR A 162 -5.80 0.59 -19.87
CA THR A 162 -5.23 -0.13 -18.73
C THR A 162 -6.10 -1.30 -18.29
N THR A 163 -5.53 -2.13 -17.41
CA THR A 163 -6.22 -3.21 -16.70
C THR A 163 -6.09 -3.00 -15.20
N LEU A 164 -7.23 -3.03 -14.49
CA LEU A 164 -7.26 -3.10 -13.03
C LEU A 164 -6.95 -4.53 -12.58
N ILE A 165 -5.68 -4.83 -12.30
CA ILE A 165 -5.21 -6.19 -12.03
C ILE A 165 -5.42 -6.64 -10.58
N ASN A 166 -5.52 -5.71 -9.63
CA ASN A 166 -5.67 -6.02 -8.21
C ASN A 166 -6.95 -5.40 -7.63
N GLN A 167 -8.08 -6.03 -7.94
CA GLN A 167 -9.41 -5.60 -7.49
C GLN A 167 -9.61 -5.65 -5.95
N ASN A 168 -8.76 -6.39 -5.23
CA ASN A 168 -8.79 -6.44 -3.77
C ASN A 168 -8.00 -5.30 -3.12
N SER A 169 -7.26 -4.50 -3.91
CA SER A 169 -6.56 -3.33 -3.40
C SER A 169 -7.57 -2.31 -2.88
N PRO A 170 -7.31 -1.64 -1.75
CA PRO A 170 -8.14 -0.53 -1.31
C PRO A 170 -8.16 0.64 -2.32
N LEU A 171 -7.16 0.73 -3.20
CA LEU A 171 -7.14 1.72 -4.29
C LEU A 171 -8.15 1.40 -5.40
N ALA A 172 -8.61 0.15 -5.50
CA ALA A 172 -9.52 -0.32 -6.54
C ALA A 172 -11.01 -0.11 -6.19
N ASN A 173 -11.32 0.40 -5.00
CA ASN A 173 -12.70 0.58 -4.54
C ASN A 173 -13.47 1.50 -5.50
N ASN A 174 -14.59 1.02 -6.04
CA ASN A 174 -15.43 1.74 -7.01
C ASN A 174 -14.72 2.16 -8.31
N VAL A 175 -13.58 1.54 -8.63
CA VAL A 175 -12.93 1.73 -9.94
C VAL A 175 -13.51 0.72 -10.91
N ASN A 176 -14.06 1.20 -12.02
CA ASN A 176 -14.65 0.36 -13.04
C ASN A 176 -13.56 -0.28 -13.91
N GLY A 177 -13.19 -1.53 -13.61
CA GLY A 177 -12.43 -2.41 -14.50
C GLY A 177 -11.31 -1.73 -15.30
N ASN A 178 -11.34 -1.93 -16.62
CA ASN A 178 -10.38 -1.34 -17.55
C ASN A 178 -10.83 0.08 -17.95
N PHE A 179 -9.88 1.00 -18.07
CA PHE A 179 -10.13 2.38 -18.47
C PHE A 179 -8.98 2.94 -19.32
N THR A 180 -9.28 3.98 -20.09
CA THR A 180 -8.30 4.70 -20.92
C THR A 180 -7.61 5.78 -20.11
N LEU A 181 -6.29 5.87 -20.26
CA LEU A 181 -5.46 6.91 -19.65
C LEU A 181 -5.60 8.24 -20.39
N SER A 182 -5.53 9.34 -19.65
CA SER A 182 -5.51 10.69 -20.20
C SER A 182 -4.18 11.02 -20.86
N ASP A 183 -4.11 12.23 -21.43
CA ASP A 183 -2.81 12.90 -21.58
C ASP A 183 -2.06 12.92 -20.25
N GLY A 184 -0.73 12.91 -20.31
CA GLY A 184 0.07 12.97 -19.09
C GLY A 184 0.25 11.67 -18.34
N SER A 185 0.25 10.53 -19.05
CA SER A 185 0.29 9.21 -18.41
C SER A 185 1.55 8.39 -18.75
N ILE A 186 2.12 7.73 -17.74
CA ILE A 186 3.28 6.84 -17.85
C ILE A 186 3.03 5.49 -17.15
N TYR A 187 3.76 4.46 -17.57
CA TYR A 187 3.97 3.25 -16.77
C TYR A 187 5.41 3.20 -16.28
N PHE A 188 5.64 2.42 -15.24
CA PHE A 188 6.93 2.26 -14.59
C PHE A 188 7.56 0.90 -14.89
N GLU A 189 8.82 0.90 -15.27
CA GLU A 189 9.63 -0.31 -15.30
C GLU A 189 10.13 -0.60 -13.88
N THR A 190 9.70 -1.73 -13.29
CA THR A 190 10.02 -2.04 -11.88
C THR A 190 9.98 -3.53 -11.58
N ASN A 191 10.59 -3.92 -10.46
CA ASN A 191 10.45 -5.25 -9.85
C ASN A 191 9.47 -5.25 -8.65
N GLU A 192 8.83 -4.11 -8.36
CA GLU A 192 7.78 -4.05 -7.34
C GLU A 192 6.59 -4.94 -7.79
N THR A 193 6.12 -5.80 -6.90
CA THR A 193 5.05 -6.80 -7.20
C THR A 193 3.67 -6.33 -6.75
N THR A 194 3.56 -5.06 -6.39
CA THR A 194 2.39 -4.47 -5.72
C THR A 194 1.60 -3.54 -6.63
N SER A 195 1.56 -3.88 -7.91
CA SER A 195 0.80 -3.17 -8.94
C SER A 195 -0.71 -3.29 -8.70
N VAL A 196 -1.44 -2.20 -8.99
CA VAL A 196 -2.91 -2.13 -8.90
C VAL A 196 -3.52 -2.00 -10.29
N VAL A 197 -2.94 -1.14 -11.12
CA VAL A 197 -3.34 -0.88 -12.51
C VAL A 197 -2.11 -1.07 -13.39
N GLU A 198 -2.29 -1.76 -14.52
CA GLU A 198 -1.22 -2.02 -15.48
C GLU A 198 -1.60 -1.63 -16.90
N TYR A 199 -0.57 -1.27 -17.67
CA TYR A 199 -0.58 -1.24 -19.12
C TYR A 199 0.54 -2.16 -19.63
N ASP A 200 0.20 -3.08 -20.54
CA ASP A 200 1.13 -4.08 -21.10
C ASP A 200 2.00 -4.80 -20.04
N SER A 201 1.38 -5.23 -18.94
CA SER A 201 2.05 -5.87 -17.78
C SER A 201 3.05 -4.99 -17.01
N ASN A 202 3.07 -3.68 -17.27
CA ASN A 202 3.84 -2.72 -16.51
C ASN A 202 2.91 -1.87 -15.62
N PRO A 203 3.30 -1.59 -14.37
CA PRO A 203 2.47 -0.82 -13.46
C PRO A 203 2.33 0.65 -13.88
N VAL A 204 1.09 1.12 -13.89
CA VAL A 204 0.74 2.55 -13.91
C VAL A 204 0.48 3.04 -12.48
N VAL A 205 -0.07 2.17 -11.62
CA VAL A 205 -0.33 2.46 -10.21
C VAL A 205 0.28 1.39 -9.33
N ILE A 206 1.14 1.79 -8.39
CA ILE A 206 1.79 0.90 -7.42
C ILE A 206 1.30 1.26 -6.01
N HIS A 207 0.89 0.26 -5.22
CA HIS A 207 0.50 0.44 -3.82
C HIS A 207 1.27 -0.48 -2.89
N LYS A 208 2.19 0.08 -2.10
CA LYS A 208 2.99 -0.66 -1.14
C LYS A 208 2.67 -0.26 0.29
N ARG A 209 2.76 -1.21 1.23
CA ARG A 209 2.61 -0.95 2.66
C ARG A 209 3.94 -1.13 3.37
N ARG A 210 4.21 -0.29 4.37
CA ARG A 210 5.38 -0.42 5.25
C ARG A 210 5.02 0.09 6.64
N GLY A 211 5.32 -0.71 7.67
CA GLY A 211 4.88 -0.39 9.03
C GLY A 211 3.36 -0.29 9.08
N LYS A 212 2.84 0.86 9.53
CA LYS A 212 1.41 1.18 9.53
C LYS A 212 0.98 2.01 8.33
N GLY A 213 1.92 2.59 7.59
CA GLY A 213 1.65 3.56 6.53
C GLY A 213 1.61 2.93 5.15
N HIS A 214 1.42 3.81 4.18
CA HIS A 214 1.16 3.49 2.79
C HIS A 214 2.06 4.33 1.88
N MET A 215 2.50 3.73 0.78
CA MET A 215 3.22 4.40 -0.30
C MET A 215 2.47 4.12 -1.59
N VAL A 216 2.12 5.19 -2.31
CA VAL A 216 1.41 5.14 -3.58
C VAL A 216 2.25 5.88 -4.61
N LEU A 217 2.41 5.28 -5.79
CA LEU A 217 2.99 5.90 -6.98
C LEU A 217 1.98 5.77 -8.11
N MET A 218 1.65 6.87 -8.78
CA MET A 218 0.75 6.92 -9.93
C MET A 218 1.44 7.63 -11.08
N GLY A 219 1.44 7.02 -12.26
CA GLY A 219 2.00 7.60 -13.47
C GLY A 219 0.99 8.49 -14.20
N ILE A 220 0.48 9.51 -13.50
CA ILE A 220 -0.57 10.45 -13.95
C ILE A 220 -0.20 11.84 -13.43
N ASP A 221 -0.23 12.85 -14.28
CA ASP A 221 0.00 14.27 -13.90
C ASP A 221 -1.27 15.03 -13.48
N PHE A 222 -2.44 14.56 -13.94
CA PHE A 222 -3.72 15.28 -13.89
C PHE A 222 -3.75 16.56 -14.75
N TYR A 223 -3.13 16.53 -15.93
CA TYR A 223 -3.38 17.53 -16.97
C TYR A 223 -4.88 17.64 -17.30
N GLU A 224 -5.57 16.49 -17.28
CA GLU A 224 -7.03 16.41 -17.27
C GLU A 224 -7.53 15.38 -16.24
N ILE A 225 -8.76 15.58 -15.76
CA ILE A 225 -9.36 14.69 -14.75
C ILE A 225 -10.12 13.56 -15.46
N VAL A 226 -9.65 12.33 -15.25
CA VAL A 226 -10.37 11.09 -15.60
C VAL A 226 -10.99 10.49 -14.34
N ASN A 227 -12.25 10.05 -14.42
CA ASN A 227 -13.01 9.59 -13.25
C ASN A 227 -12.34 8.42 -12.52
N GLU A 228 -11.77 7.47 -13.26
CA GLU A 228 -11.11 6.30 -12.69
C GLU A 228 -9.81 6.67 -11.96
N THR A 229 -8.96 7.51 -12.55
CA THR A 229 -7.70 7.97 -11.91
C THR A 229 -7.99 8.88 -10.73
N ALA A 230 -8.99 9.76 -10.82
CA ALA A 230 -9.49 10.56 -9.70
C ALA A 230 -10.01 9.67 -8.56
N THR A 231 -10.77 8.61 -8.87
CA THR A 231 -11.25 7.65 -7.87
C THR A 231 -10.10 6.92 -7.18
N ILE A 232 -9.08 6.51 -7.94
CA ILE A 232 -7.87 5.88 -7.37
C ILE A 232 -7.13 6.84 -6.44
N LEU A 233 -6.96 8.10 -6.83
CA LEU A 233 -6.33 9.13 -6.00
C LEU A 233 -7.15 9.40 -4.73
N GLY A 234 -8.48 9.52 -4.84
CA GLY A 234 -9.37 9.64 -3.69
C GLY A 234 -9.29 8.46 -2.73
N ASN A 235 -9.21 7.24 -3.27
CA ASN A 235 -9.00 6.03 -2.47
C ASN A 235 -7.63 6.04 -1.77
N ALA A 236 -6.59 6.59 -2.41
CA ALA A 236 -5.28 6.76 -1.80
C ALA A 236 -5.34 7.73 -0.61
N VAL A 237 -6.08 8.82 -0.73
CA VAL A 237 -6.35 9.76 0.37
C VAL A 237 -7.17 9.10 1.49
N ALA A 238 -8.10 8.22 1.13
CA ALA A 238 -8.93 7.49 2.09
C ALA A 238 -8.19 6.38 2.85
N LEU A 239 -6.94 6.07 2.50
CA LEU A 239 -6.14 5.06 3.19
C LEU A 239 -6.01 5.39 4.67
N ASN A 240 -6.27 4.39 5.50
CA ASN A 240 -6.12 4.48 6.94
C ASN A 240 -4.88 3.70 7.38
N PRO A 241 -4.21 4.15 8.46
CA PRO A 241 -3.10 3.39 9.02
C PRO A 241 -3.49 1.93 9.21
N GLY A 242 -2.68 1.03 8.69
CA GLY A 242 -2.85 -0.39 8.95
C GLY A 242 -2.76 -0.68 10.44
N SER A 243 -3.38 -1.77 10.87
CA SER A 243 -3.22 -2.35 12.21
C SER A 243 -1.80 -2.88 12.48
N GLY A 244 -0.81 -2.46 11.68
CA GLY A 244 0.50 -3.05 11.54
C GLY A 244 1.25 -3.15 12.87
N ILE A 245 1.46 -4.40 13.28
CA ILE A 245 2.71 -4.78 13.92
C ILE A 245 3.78 -4.69 12.81
N PRO A 246 4.82 -3.86 12.95
CA PRO A 246 5.82 -3.67 11.89
C PRO A 246 6.47 -5.01 11.51
N GLY A 247 6.47 -5.36 10.22
CA GLY A 247 7.29 -6.45 9.67
C GLY A 247 6.63 -7.82 9.52
N TYR A 248 5.31 -7.96 9.72
CA TYR A 248 4.62 -9.23 9.49
C TYR A 248 3.74 -9.13 8.24
N ASP A 249 4.33 -9.45 7.10
CA ASP A 249 3.56 -9.87 5.94
C ASP A 249 2.83 -11.18 6.33
N LEU A 250 1.51 -11.20 6.28
CA LEU A 250 0.68 -12.35 6.70
C LEU A 250 1.09 -13.63 5.95
N ASN A 251 1.66 -13.50 4.75
CA ASN A 251 2.20 -14.60 3.97
C ASN A 251 3.40 -15.31 4.65
N VAL A 252 4.17 -14.60 5.47
CA VAL A 252 5.28 -15.18 6.26
C VAL A 252 4.75 -15.98 7.46
N PHE A 253 3.58 -15.60 8.00
CA PHE A 253 2.97 -16.30 9.14
C PHE A 253 2.44 -17.69 8.76
N ILE A 254 1.91 -17.82 7.54
CA ILE A 254 1.51 -19.12 7.00
C ILE A 254 2.78 -19.99 6.83
N GLY A 255 3.87 -19.43 6.31
CA GLY A 255 5.16 -20.15 6.17
C GLY A 255 5.77 -20.65 7.49
N LEU A 256 5.81 -19.81 8.53
CA LEU A 256 6.39 -20.15 9.84
C LEU A 256 5.52 -21.13 10.65
N SER A 257 4.19 -21.06 10.52
CA SER A 257 3.28 -22.01 11.17
C SER A 257 3.42 -23.43 10.60
N ILE A 258 3.58 -23.55 9.28
CA ILE A 258 3.83 -24.84 8.62
C ILE A 258 5.21 -25.39 9.01
N PHE A 259 6.22 -24.53 9.16
CA PHE A 259 7.56 -24.92 9.58
C PHE A 259 7.60 -25.46 11.03
N SER A 260 6.86 -24.83 11.95
CA SER A 260 6.75 -25.30 13.35
C SER A 260 5.99 -26.63 13.47
N ILE A 261 4.96 -26.85 12.67
CA ILE A 261 4.23 -28.13 12.60
C ILE A 261 5.15 -29.22 12.02
N GLY A 262 5.92 -28.90 10.97
CA GLY A 262 6.89 -29.81 10.36
C GLY A 262 7.99 -30.27 11.33
N ILE A 263 8.56 -29.36 12.12
CA ILE A 263 9.58 -29.68 13.12
C ILE A 263 9.02 -30.58 14.23
N THR A 264 7.80 -30.30 14.69
CA THR A 264 7.14 -31.11 15.74
C THR A 264 6.90 -32.55 15.27
N LEU A 265 6.52 -32.76 14.01
CA LEU A 265 6.36 -34.08 13.39
C LEU A 265 7.68 -34.84 13.22
N ILE A 266 8.79 -34.15 12.91
CA ILE A 266 10.11 -34.77 12.78
C ILE A 266 10.65 -35.24 14.13
N ILE A 267 10.43 -34.47 15.20
CA ILE A 267 10.84 -34.84 16.57
C ILE A 267 10.08 -36.08 17.06
N LEU A 268 8.77 -36.17 16.76
CA LEU A 268 7.97 -37.37 17.05
C LEU A 268 8.48 -38.61 16.29
N LYS A 269 8.81 -38.50 15.00
CA LYS A 269 9.38 -39.62 14.24
C LYS A 269 10.74 -40.09 14.77
N LYS A 270 11.60 -39.19 15.26
CA LYS A 270 12.88 -39.58 15.88
C LYS A 270 12.73 -40.28 17.23
N LYS A 271 11.73 -39.90 18.05
CA LYS A 271 11.44 -40.59 19.32
C LYS A 271 10.81 -41.98 19.13
N PHE A 272 10.11 -42.21 18.02
CA PHE A 272 9.52 -43.51 17.67
C PHE A 272 10.36 -44.33 16.70
N LYS A 273 11.70 -44.33 16.86
CA LYS A 273 12.54 -45.35 16.22
C LYS A 273 12.24 -46.70 16.87
N ILE A 274 11.18 -47.34 16.40
CA ILE A 274 10.77 -48.69 16.73
C ILE A 274 11.97 -49.59 16.44
N LYS A 275 12.58 -50.14 17.49
CA LYS A 275 13.54 -51.24 17.35
C LYS A 275 12.77 -52.41 16.72
N LYS A 276 13.15 -52.76 15.49
CA LYS A 276 12.82 -54.06 14.91
C LYS A 276 13.48 -55.16 15.71
#